data_AF-A0A9P6GUK1-F1
#
_entry.id   AF-A0A9P6GUK1-F1
#
_cell.length_a   1.000
_cell.length_b   1.000
_cell.length_c   1.000
_cell.angle_alpha   90.00
_cell.angle_beta   90.00
_cell.angle_gamma   90.00
#
_symmetry.space_group_name_H-M   'P 1'
#
loop_
_entity.id
_entity.type
_entity.pdbx_description
1 polymer ?
#
loop_
_entity_poly.entity_id
_entity_poly.type
_entity_poly.pdbx_seq_one_letter_code
_entity_poly.pdbx_strand_id
1 'polypeptide(L)'
;MLKNIKTEEEYNRILAILQEEKLSDLDKFKTYRLNLKAGGFMIIDGSLYLKSSDGMHKKVMIQNHIESMKLEVSKIHDDNHYGQNRLYNHCKALFPYLEHLSEK
;
A
#
# COMPACT_ATOMS: atom_id res chain seq x y z
N MET A 1 7.15 2.97 -12.65
CA MET A 1 7.72 2.95 -11.28
C MET A 1 6.58 2.94 -10.29
N LEU A 2 6.49 1.94 -9.41
CA LEU A 2 5.60 2.02 -8.24
C LEU A 2 6.13 3.16 -7.36
N LYS A 3 5.32 4.19 -7.09
CA LYS A 3 5.65 5.22 -6.09
C LYS A 3 5.54 4.56 -4.71
N ASN A 4 6.58 3.85 -4.28
CA ASN A 4 6.59 3.16 -3.00
C ASN A 4 6.58 4.20 -1.87
N ILE A 5 5.57 4.14 -1.01
CA ILE A 5 5.56 4.82 0.27
C ILE A 5 6.37 3.97 1.24
N LYS A 6 7.46 4.53 1.76
CA LYS A 6 8.43 3.77 2.55
C LYS A 6 8.04 3.69 4.02
N THR A 7 7.43 4.75 4.54
CA THR A 7 7.12 4.87 5.96
C THR A 7 5.63 5.05 6.20
N GLU A 8 5.17 4.57 7.34
CA GLU A 8 3.80 4.78 7.81
C GLU A 8 3.50 6.27 8.02
N GLU A 9 4.48 7.04 8.50
CA GLU A 9 4.38 8.50 8.62
C GLU A 9 4.08 9.17 7.26
N GLU A 10 4.77 8.76 6.20
CA GLU A 10 4.53 9.30 4.86
C GLU A 10 3.16 8.88 4.32
N TYR A 11 2.74 7.63 4.59
CA TYR A 11 1.41 7.14 4.23
C TYR A 11 0.31 7.99 4.90
N ASN A 12 0.40 8.15 6.21
CA ASN A 12 -0.57 8.88 7.02
C ASN A 12 -0.62 10.36 6.64
N ARG A 13 0.52 10.99 6.34
CA ARG A 13 0.55 12.38 5.87
C ARG A 13 -0.14 12.56 4.52
N ILE A 14 0.02 11.62 3.58
CA ILE A 14 -0.67 11.67 2.30
C ILE A 14 -2.18 11.44 2.50
N LEU A 15 -2.55 10.50 3.37
CA LEU A 15 -3.95 10.25 3.73
C LEU A 15 -4.60 11.52 4.31
N ALA A 16 -3.95 12.14 5.30
CA ALA A 16 -4.38 13.37 5.95
C ALA A 16 -4.58 14.52 4.95
N ILE A 17 -3.65 14.70 3.99
CA ILE A 17 -3.80 15.71 2.91
C ILE A 17 -5.05 15.43 2.07
N LEU A 18 -5.28 14.17 1.69
CA LEU A 18 -6.44 13.79 0.88
C LEU A 18 -7.75 13.87 1.66
N GLN A 19 -7.70 13.84 2.99
CA GLN A 19 -8.82 14.06 3.90
C GLN A 19 -8.98 15.53 4.30
N GLU A 20 -8.17 16.43 3.73
CA GLU A 20 -8.18 17.87 4.03
C GLU A 20 -7.83 18.20 5.49
N GLU A 21 -7.06 17.35 6.15
CA GLU A 21 -6.59 17.55 7.53
C GLU A 21 -5.42 18.54 7.58
N LYS A 22 -5.30 19.27 8.70
CA LYS A 22 -4.22 20.22 8.93
C LYS A 22 -2.95 19.50 9.39
N LEU A 23 -1.88 19.62 8.60
CA LEU A 23 -0.53 19.21 9.00
C LEU A 23 0.23 20.40 9.62
N SER A 24 0.21 20.51 10.95
CA SER A 24 0.77 21.65 11.68
C SER A 24 2.28 21.55 11.98
N ASP A 25 2.87 20.37 11.78
CA ASP A 25 4.26 20.04 12.09
C ASP A 25 5.24 20.28 10.93
N LEU A 26 4.74 20.68 9.76
CA LEU A 26 5.53 20.80 8.54
C LEU A 26 5.72 22.25 8.09
N ASP A 27 6.92 22.55 7.62
CA ASP A 27 7.21 23.81 6.95
C ASP A 27 6.48 23.91 5.59
N LYS A 28 6.32 25.14 5.09
CA LYS A 28 5.60 25.43 3.84
C LYS A 28 6.13 24.62 2.64
N PHE A 29 7.44 24.39 2.57
CA PHE A 29 8.06 23.70 1.44
C PHE A 29 7.77 22.19 1.48
N LYS A 30 7.86 21.56 2.66
CA LYS A 30 7.49 20.15 2.85
C LYS A 30 6.01 19.94 2.58
N THR A 31 5.14 20.82 3.07
CA THR A 31 3.70 20.77 2.81
C THR A 31 3.42 20.88 1.32
N TYR A 32 4.06 21.80 0.59
CA TYR A 32 3.94 21.90 -0.86
C TYR A 32 4.36 20.61 -1.58
N ARG A 33 5.52 20.04 -1.23
CA ARG A 33 6.00 18.79 -1.85
C ARG A 33 5.07 17.61 -1.58
N LEU A 34 4.51 17.51 -0.37
CA LEU A 34 3.56 16.47 -0.02
C LEU A 34 2.24 16.64 -0.78
N ASN A 35 1.74 17.86 -0.94
CA ASN A 35 0.54 18.13 -1.75
C ASN A 35 0.74 17.72 -3.21
N LEU A 36 1.87 18.08 -3.83
CA LEU A 36 2.20 17.62 -5.18
C LEU A 36 2.27 16.10 -5.28
N LYS A 37 2.82 15.44 -4.25
CA LYS A 37 2.90 13.98 -4.20
C LYS A 37 1.51 13.36 -4.05
N ALA A 38 0.69 13.88 -3.15
CA ALA A 38 -0.69 13.45 -2.87
C ALA A 38 -1.59 13.50 -4.11
N GLY A 39 -1.35 14.43 -5.04
CA GLY A 39 -2.09 14.51 -6.31
C GLY A 39 -2.09 13.21 -7.12
N GLY A 40 -1.04 12.38 -6.99
CA GLY A 40 -0.94 11.07 -7.63
C GLY A 40 -1.72 9.93 -6.94
N PHE A 41 -2.41 10.22 -5.84
CA PHE A 41 -3.11 9.24 -5.02
C PHE A 41 -4.58 9.59 -4.85
N MET A 42 -5.36 8.63 -4.39
CA MET A 42 -6.76 8.76 -3.99
C MET A 42 -7.08 7.85 -2.82
N ILE A 43 -8.21 8.10 -2.17
CA ILE A 43 -8.73 7.25 -1.11
C ILE A 43 -9.89 6.42 -1.69
N ILE A 44 -9.86 5.11 -1.43
CA ILE A 44 -10.96 4.17 -1.70
C ILE A 44 -11.13 3.33 -0.43
N ASP A 45 -12.35 3.31 0.12
CA ASP A 45 -12.69 2.58 1.36
C ASP A 45 -11.70 2.84 2.52
N GLY A 46 -11.33 4.11 2.71
CA GLY A 46 -10.38 4.54 3.76
C GLY A 46 -8.92 4.12 3.52
N SER A 47 -8.62 3.45 2.42
CA SER A 47 -7.27 3.03 2.03
C SER A 47 -6.69 3.91 0.92
N LEU A 48 -5.37 4.05 0.89
CA LEU A 48 -4.67 4.85 -0.12
C LEU A 48 -4.42 4.03 -1.39
N TYR A 49 -4.73 4.61 -2.55
CA TYR A 49 -4.52 4.01 -3.86
C TYR A 49 -3.71 4.94 -4.76
N LEU A 50 -2.84 4.36 -5.58
CA LEU A 50 -2.12 5.05 -6.64
C LEU A 50 -3.05 5.23 -7.84
N LYS A 51 -3.27 6.48 -8.25
CA LYS A 51 -4.04 6.78 -9.45
C LYS A 51 -3.35 6.20 -10.67
N SER A 52 -4.16 5.60 -11.54
CA SER A 52 -3.72 5.04 -12.81
C SER A 52 -4.67 5.54 -13.89
N SER A 53 -4.13 5.86 -15.06
CA SER A 53 -4.89 6.42 -16.19
C SER A 53 -5.82 5.41 -16.85
N ASP A 54 -5.57 4.12 -16.63
CA ASP A 54 -6.37 3.00 -17.13
C ASP A 54 -7.55 2.63 -16.21
N GLY A 55 -7.77 3.39 -15.13
CA GLY A 55 -8.80 3.11 -14.13
C GLY A 55 -8.43 1.98 -13.15
N MET A 56 -7.34 1.25 -13.38
CA MET A 56 -6.87 0.16 -12.53
C MET A 56 -5.98 0.70 -11.41
N HIS A 57 -6.60 1.33 -10.43
CA HIS A 57 -5.91 1.90 -9.27
C HIS A 57 -5.27 0.82 -8.41
N LYS A 58 -4.03 1.04 -7.98
CA LYS A 58 -3.28 0.06 -7.18
C LYS A 58 -3.29 0.47 -5.72
N LYS A 59 -3.72 -0.43 -4.84
CA LYS A 59 -3.65 -0.22 -3.39
C LYS A 59 -2.19 0.03 -2.99
N VAL A 60 -1.97 1.07 -2.21
CA VAL A 60 -0.64 1.40 -1.69
C VAL A 60 -0.45 0.67 -0.37
N MET A 61 0.66 -0.07 -0.29
CA MET A 61 1.07 -0.77 0.92
C MET A 61 2.34 -0.13 1.46
N ILE A 62 2.45 -0.04 2.79
CA ILE A 62 3.66 0.44 3.47
C ILE A 62 4.74 -0.62 3.32
N GLN A 63 5.98 -0.19 3.00
CA GLN A 63 7.11 -1.10 2.77
C GLN A 63 7.32 -2.11 3.91
N ASN A 64 7.27 -1.67 5.17
CA ASN A 64 7.43 -2.56 6.33
C ASN A 64 6.36 -3.66 6.36
N HIS A 65 5.11 -3.36 6.00
CA HIS A 65 4.06 -4.37 5.92
C HIS A 65 4.34 -5.38 4.81
N ILE A 66 4.84 -4.92 3.64
CA ILE A 66 5.24 -5.82 2.55
C ILE A 66 6.37 -6.76 3.01
N GLU A 67 7.34 -6.25 3.77
CA GLU A 67 8.45 -7.05 4.28
C GLU A 67 7.99 -8.07 5.32
N SER A 68 7.14 -7.67 6.27
CA SER A 68 6.51 -8.59 7.23
C SER A 68 5.71 -9.69 6.53
N MET A 69 4.89 -9.33 5.54
CA MET A 69 4.14 -10.30 4.74
C MET A 69 5.08 -11.30 4.04
N LYS A 70 6.18 -10.83 3.43
CA LYS A 70 7.15 -11.72 2.77
C LYS A 70 7.77 -12.71 3.75
N LEU A 71 8.10 -12.27 4.96
CA LEU A 71 8.63 -13.15 6.01
C LEU A 71 7.61 -14.21 6.42
N GLU A 72 6.34 -13.83 6.60
CA GLU A 72 5.27 -14.78 6.91
C GLU A 72 5.05 -15.79 5.78
N VAL A 73 5.02 -15.33 4.53
CA VAL A 73 4.89 -16.20 3.35
C VAL A 73 6.06 -17.19 3.25
N SER A 74 7.29 -16.72 3.46
CA SER A 74 8.48 -17.58 3.45
C SER A 74 8.38 -18.64 4.53
N LYS A 75 8.02 -18.24 5.77
CA LYS A 75 7.88 -19.17 6.88
C LYS A 75 6.82 -20.24 6.61
N ILE A 76 5.66 -19.85 6.07
CA ILE A 76 4.59 -20.81 5.74
C ILE A 76 5.06 -21.80 4.67
N HIS A 77 5.74 -21.30 3.63
CA HIS A 77 6.31 -22.14 2.59
C HIS A 77 7.33 -23.13 3.16
N ASP A 78 8.21 -22.67 4.03
CA ASP A 78 9.28 -23.48 4.60
C ASP A 78 8.73 -24.51 5.61
N ASP A 79 7.73 -24.15 6.42
CA ASP A 79 7.11 -25.03 7.42
C ASP A 79 6.24 -26.13 6.77
N ASN A 80 5.59 -25.83 5.63
CA ASN A 80 4.58 -26.72 5.04
C ASN A 80 4.97 -27.30 3.67
N HIS A 81 6.07 -26.82 3.07
CA HIS A 81 6.53 -27.19 1.73
C HIS A 81 5.43 -27.09 0.66
N TYR A 82 4.60 -26.06 0.76
CA TYR A 82 3.50 -25.87 -0.18
C TYR A 82 3.99 -25.54 -1.58
N GLY A 83 3.50 -26.29 -2.57
CA GLY A 83 3.59 -25.90 -3.96
C GLY A 83 2.88 -24.56 -4.21
N GLN A 84 3.31 -23.84 -5.26
CA GLN A 84 2.94 -22.45 -5.56
C GLN A 84 1.43 -22.17 -5.49
N ASN A 85 0.58 -23.03 -6.05
CA ASN A 85 -0.88 -22.84 -6.05
C ASN A 85 -1.49 -22.91 -4.63
N ARG A 86 -1.01 -23.85 -3.81
CA ARG A 86 -1.49 -24.01 -2.43
C ARG A 86 -1.00 -22.87 -1.55
N LEU A 87 0.25 -22.45 -1.72
CA LEU A 87 0.79 -21.28 -1.04
C LEU A 87 0.01 -20.02 -1.41
N TYR A 88 -0.22 -19.77 -2.71
CA TYR A 88 -0.99 -18.62 -3.18
C TYR A 88 -2.40 -18.56 -2.57
N ASN A 89 -3.15 -19.67 -2.60
CA ASN A 89 -4.49 -19.72 -2.00
C ASN A 89 -4.45 -19.46 -0.49
N HIS A 90 -3.44 -19.97 0.20
CA HIS A 90 -3.27 -19.75 1.63
C HIS A 90 -2.92 -18.28 1.94
N CYS A 91 -2.02 -17.67 1.17
CA CYS A 91 -1.68 -16.26 1.30
C CYS A 91 -2.88 -15.35 0.99
N LYS A 92 -3.70 -15.70 0.00
CA LYS A 92 -4.94 -14.96 -0.32
C LYS A 92 -5.92 -14.97 0.87
N ALA A 93 -6.03 -16.11 1.56
CA ALA A 93 -6.87 -16.23 2.75
C ALA A 93 -6.32 -15.43 3.95
N LEU A 94 -5.00 -15.42 4.14
CA LEU A 94 -4.34 -14.69 5.22
C LEU A 94 -4.30 -13.17 4.98
N PHE A 95 -4.23 -12.75 3.72
CA PHE A 95 -4.13 -11.36 3.32
C PHE A 95 -5.25 -11.00 2.34
N PRO A 96 -6.52 -10.86 2.80
CA PRO A 96 -7.68 -10.64 1.94
C PRO A 96 -7.56 -9.38 1.06
N TYR A 97 -6.80 -8.38 1.52
CA TYR A 97 -6.52 -7.15 0.77
C TYR A 97 -5.64 -7.38 -0.48
N LEU A 98 -5.11 -8.59 -0.69
CA LEU A 98 -4.47 -8.99 -1.94
C LEU A 98 -5.48 -9.34 -3.05
N GLU A 99 -6.78 -9.45 -2.74
CA GLU A 99 -7.81 -9.82 -3.74
C GLU A 99 -7.89 -8.88 -4.94
N HIS A 100 -7.53 -7.61 -4.78
CA HIS A 100 -7.52 -6.63 -5.87
C HIS A 100 -6.25 -6.67 -6.75
N LEU A 101 -5.31 -7.57 -6.50
CA LEU A 101 -4.08 -7.72 -7.30
C LEU A 101 -4.15 -8.84 -8.34
N SER A 102 -5.26 -9.59 -8.40
CA SER A 102 -5.38 -10.77 -9.25
C SER A 102 -6.77 -10.91 -9.87
N GLU A 103 -7.14 -9.95 -10.72
CA GLU A 103 -8.05 -10.25 -11.83
C GLU A 103 -7.36 -9.86 -13.13
N LYS A 104 -6.75 -10.87 -13.75
CA LYS A 104 -6.45 -10.96 -15.17
C LYS A 104 -6.72 -12.38 -15.62
#